data_AF-A0AAQ3KEQ1-F1
#
_entry.id   AF-A0AAQ3KEQ1-F1
#
_cell.length_a   1.000
_cell.length_b   1.000
_cell.length_c   1.000
_cell.angle_alpha   90.00
_cell.angle_beta   90.00
_cell.angle_gamma   90.00
#
_symmetry.space_group_name_H-M   'P 1'
#
loop_
_entity.id
_entity.type
_entity.pdbx_description
1 polymer ?
#
loop_
_entity_poly.entity_id
_entity_poly.type
_entity_poly.pdbx_seq_one_letter_code
_entity_poly.pdbx_strand_id
1 'polypeptide(L)'
;MERKGCICRIRECVFDLMSMEEDLVEEEDEGAWELMASDLRLKSTFLYCDLNQVIANAGDEDKKFLTDLANRLFYSIEELDLAVKSRSISMTQLQYKHAVDILQEVMAALMPLHQVEY
;
A
#
# COMPACT_ATOMS: atom_id res chain seq x y z
N MET A 1 -2.33 -13.72 18.05
CA MET A 1 -3.29 -12.62 18.18
C MET A 1 -2.84 -11.38 17.39
N GLU A 2 -1.56 -11.01 17.44
CA GLU A 2 -1.01 -9.84 16.72
C GLU A 2 -1.04 -9.95 15.18
N ARG A 3 -0.67 -11.10 14.61
CA ARG A 3 -0.60 -11.29 13.13
C ARG A 3 -1.95 -11.08 12.44
N LYS A 4 -3.06 -11.58 13.02
CA LYS A 4 -4.41 -11.36 12.48
C LYS A 4 -4.76 -9.86 12.45
N GLY A 5 -4.41 -9.13 13.52
CA GLY A 5 -4.60 -7.68 13.60
C GLY A 5 -3.79 -6.91 12.56
N CYS A 6 -2.51 -7.26 12.34
CA CYS A 6 -1.68 -6.69 11.29
C CYS A 6 -2.30 -6.93 9.90
N ILE A 7 -2.72 -8.16 9.61
CA ILE A 7 -3.37 -8.49 8.33
C ILE A 7 -4.65 -7.68 8.12
N CYS A 8 -5.48 -7.51 9.15
CA CYS A 8 -6.69 -6.67 9.04
C CYS A 8 -6.35 -5.22 8.69
N ARG A 9 -5.40 -4.59 9.41
CA ARG A 9 -4.99 -3.21 9.14
C ARG A 9 -4.31 -3.03 7.78
N ILE A 10 -3.52 -4.01 7.34
CA ILE A 10 -2.96 -4.01 5.98
C ILE A 10 -4.10 -3.98 4.96
N ARG A 11 -5.10 -4.85 5.11
CA ARG A 11 -6.22 -4.92 4.17
C ARG A 11 -7.02 -3.62 4.14
N GLU A 12 -7.25 -3.00 5.30
CA GLU A 12 -7.89 -1.68 5.38
C GLU A 12 -7.06 -0.62 4.66
N CYS A 13 -5.75 -0.53 4.95
CA CYS A 13 -4.88 0.44 4.27
C CYS A 13 -4.83 0.23 2.76
N VAL A 14 -4.74 -1.03 2.31
CA VAL A 14 -4.74 -1.36 0.88
C VAL A 14 -6.07 -0.99 0.23
N PHE A 15 -7.20 -1.28 0.88
CA PHE A 15 -8.52 -0.90 0.38
C PHE A 15 -8.68 0.62 0.25
N ASP A 16 -8.28 1.38 1.27
CA ASP A 16 -8.33 2.83 1.27
C ASP A 16 -7.49 3.40 0.11
N LEU A 17 -6.25 2.94 -0.05
CA LEU A 17 -5.36 3.38 -1.13
C LEU A 17 -5.92 3.07 -2.52
N MET A 18 -6.51 1.88 -2.72
CA MET A 18 -7.17 1.52 -3.99
C MET A 18 -8.46 2.30 -4.27
N SER A 19 -9.02 2.97 -3.26
CA SER A 19 -10.24 3.78 -3.41
C SER A 19 -9.95 5.25 -3.74
N MET A 20 -8.68 5.67 -3.76
CA MET A 20 -8.26 7.04 -4.04
C MET A 20 -8.42 7.46 -5.51
N GLU A 21 -8.77 6.56 -6.44
CA GLU A 21 -8.81 6.86 -7.87
C GLU A 21 -9.72 8.05 -8.21
N GLU A 22 -10.86 8.17 -7.52
CA GLU A 22 -11.84 9.25 -7.74
C GLU A 22 -11.26 10.61 -7.35
N ASP A 23 -10.50 10.69 -6.26
CA ASP A 23 -9.88 11.92 -5.78
C ASP A 23 -8.78 12.43 -6.72
N LEU A 24 -8.14 11.55 -7.51
CA LEU A 24 -7.04 11.89 -8.42
C LEU A 24 -7.48 12.62 -9.69
N VAL A 25 -8.78 12.66 -9.99
CA VAL A 25 -9.31 13.15 -11.27
C VAL A 25 -9.76 14.62 -11.20
N GLU A 26 -10.02 15.13 -10.00
CA GLU A 26 -10.80 16.38 -9.84
C GLU A 26 -10.02 17.56 -9.26
N GLU A 27 -8.79 17.35 -8.79
CA GLU A 27 -8.15 18.29 -7.85
C GLU A 27 -6.99 19.11 -8.46
N GLU A 28 -7.28 20.35 -8.86
CA GLU A 28 -6.26 21.40 -9.09
C GLU A 28 -6.01 22.27 -7.83
N ASP A 29 -6.70 22.00 -6.72
CA ASP A 29 -6.53 22.73 -5.45
C ASP A 29 -5.20 22.38 -4.77
N GLU A 30 -4.43 23.38 -4.36
CA GLU A 30 -3.17 23.20 -3.63
C GLU A 30 -3.37 22.41 -2.33
N GLY A 31 -4.51 22.61 -1.65
CA GLY A 31 -4.84 21.91 -0.41
C GLY A 31 -5.02 20.40 -0.62
N ALA A 32 -5.57 19.99 -1.76
CA ALA A 32 -5.83 18.59 -2.06
C ALA A 32 -4.54 17.80 -2.28
N TRP A 33 -3.56 18.36 -2.99
CA TRP A 33 -2.24 17.72 -3.16
C TRP A 33 -1.53 17.48 -1.83
N GLU A 34 -1.60 18.43 -0.90
CA GLU A 34 -1.01 18.29 0.44
C GLU A 34 -1.73 17.24 1.29
N LEU A 35 -3.06 17.17 1.19
CA LEU A 35 -3.87 16.15 1.85
C LEU A 35 -3.57 14.75 1.30
N MET A 36 -3.52 14.59 -0.03
CA MET A 36 -3.16 13.32 -0.67
C MET A 36 -1.78 12.83 -0.24
N ALA A 37 -0.77 13.71 -0.26
CA ALA A 37 0.58 13.36 0.18
C ALA A 37 0.61 12.95 1.67
N SER A 38 -0.17 13.64 2.50
CA SER A 38 -0.26 13.35 3.94
C SER A 38 -0.93 12.01 4.22
N ASP A 39 -2.03 11.71 3.52
CA ASP A 39 -2.74 10.44 3.67
C ASP A 39 -1.90 9.27 3.14
N LEU A 40 -1.30 9.40 1.96
CA LEU A 40 -0.40 8.40 1.39
C LEU A 40 0.74 8.06 2.36
N ARG A 41 1.36 9.07 2.98
CA ARG A 41 2.42 8.87 3.98
C ARG A 41 1.92 8.17 5.23
N LEU A 42 0.71 8.52 5.70
CA LEU A 42 0.11 7.90 6.87
C LEU A 42 -0.17 6.41 6.63
N LYS A 43 -0.85 6.07 5.52
CA LYS A 43 -1.16 4.69 5.13
C LYS A 43 0.11 3.87 4.89
N SER A 44 1.09 4.45 4.18
CA SER A 44 2.40 3.83 3.96
C SER A 44 3.11 3.49 5.28
N THR A 45 3.02 4.36 6.28
CA THR A 45 3.62 4.12 7.61
C THR A 45 2.96 2.92 8.31
N PHE A 46 1.62 2.82 8.28
CA PHE A 46 0.92 1.67 8.83
C PHE A 46 1.29 0.37 8.10
N LEU A 47 1.29 0.41 6.77
CA LEU A 47 1.70 -0.73 5.94
C LEU A 47 3.13 -1.17 6.28
N TYR A 48 4.06 -0.24 6.45
CA TYR A 48 5.45 -0.56 6.78
C TYR A 48 5.56 -1.30 8.11
N CYS A 49 4.91 -0.79 9.15
CA CYS A 49 4.90 -1.42 10.47
C CYS A 49 4.29 -2.82 10.43
N ASP A 50 3.12 -2.97 9.81
CA ASP A 50 2.38 -4.23 9.81
C ASP A 50 2.99 -5.27 8.87
N LEU A 51 3.49 -4.89 7.69
CA LEU A 51 4.18 -5.80 6.77
C LEU A 51 5.47 -6.32 7.39
N ASN A 52 6.26 -5.46 8.05
CA ASN A 52 7.46 -5.90 8.76
C ASN A 52 7.13 -6.94 9.84
N GLN A 53 6.06 -6.73 10.60
CA GLN A 53 5.62 -7.70 11.59
C GLN A 53 5.17 -9.02 10.94
N VAL A 54 4.44 -8.98 9.83
CA VAL A 54 4.00 -10.18 9.10
C VAL A 54 5.20 -10.94 8.52
N ILE A 55 6.15 -10.25 7.90
CA ILE A 55 7.37 -10.81 7.32
C ILE A 55 8.26 -11.45 8.39
N ALA A 56 8.47 -10.77 9.51
CA ALA A 56 9.30 -11.28 10.61
C ALA A 56 8.80 -12.63 11.16
N ASN A 57 7.47 -12.81 11.15
CA ASN A 57 6.80 -14.02 11.63
C ASN A 57 6.44 -15.03 10.52
N ALA A 58 6.90 -14.83 9.29
CA ALA A 58 6.70 -15.75 8.17
C ALA A 58 7.74 -16.89 8.17
N GLY A 59 7.37 -18.04 7.61
CA GLY A 59 8.32 -19.12 7.31
C GLY A 59 9.31 -18.72 6.22
N ASP A 60 10.41 -19.46 6.05
CA ASP A 60 11.54 -19.01 5.22
C ASP A 60 11.18 -18.80 3.74
N GLU A 61 10.34 -19.66 3.16
CA GLU A 61 9.88 -19.52 1.76
C GLU A 61 8.99 -18.27 1.60
N ASP A 62 7.98 -18.11 2.46
CA ASP A 62 7.07 -16.95 2.45
C ASP A 62 7.80 -15.64 2.76
N LYS A 63 8.81 -15.67 3.65
CA LYS A 63 9.53 -14.48 4.10
C LYS A 63 10.19 -13.78 2.93
N LYS A 64 10.91 -14.52 2.07
CA LYS A 64 11.55 -13.95 0.89
C LYS A 64 10.53 -13.34 -0.06
N PHE A 65 9.48 -14.09 -0.39
CA PHE A 65 8.41 -13.62 -1.27
C PHE A 65 7.74 -12.34 -0.76
N LEU A 66 7.40 -12.30 0.53
CA LEU A 66 6.76 -11.14 1.15
C LEU A 66 7.71 -9.94 1.27
N THR A 67 9.01 -10.17 1.50
CA THR A 67 10.01 -9.08 1.48
C THR A 67 10.14 -8.47 0.08
N ASP A 68 10.24 -9.30 -0.97
CA ASP A 68 10.35 -8.81 -2.35
C ASP A 68 9.09 -8.03 -2.76
N LEU A 69 7.91 -8.51 -2.36
CA LEU A 69 6.64 -7.82 -2.60
C LEU A 69 6.54 -6.49 -1.83
N ALA A 70 6.94 -6.46 -0.56
CA ALA A 70 6.96 -5.23 0.24
C ALA A 70 7.92 -4.19 -0.35
N ASN A 71 9.12 -4.60 -0.79
CA ASN A 71 10.09 -3.69 -1.42
C ASN A 71 9.51 -3.06 -2.69
N ARG A 72 8.85 -3.85 -3.55
CA ARG A 72 8.17 -3.35 -4.76
C ARG A 72 7.05 -2.37 -4.40
N LEU A 73 6.25 -2.68 -3.39
CA LEU A 73 5.18 -1.81 -2.92
C LEU A 73 5.73 -0.45 -2.47
N PHE A 74 6.73 -0.44 -1.58
CA PHE A 74 7.26 0.81 -1.04
C PHE A 74 7.99 1.64 -2.10
N TYR A 75 8.67 0.99 -3.04
CA TYR A 75 9.22 1.69 -4.21
C TYR A 75 8.12 2.36 -5.03
N SER A 76 7.03 1.66 -5.33
CA SER A 76 5.91 2.26 -6.08
C SER A 76 5.19 3.37 -5.33
N ILE A 77 5.07 3.26 -4.00
CA ILE A 77 4.50 4.32 -3.15
C ILE A 77 5.42 5.55 -3.13
N GLU A 78 6.75 5.37 -3.12
CA GLU A 78 7.70 6.47 -3.22
C GLU A 78 7.59 7.21 -4.56
N GLU A 79 7.51 6.47 -5.68
CA GLU A 79 7.30 7.07 -7.00
C GLU A 79 5.95 7.81 -7.08
N LEU A 80 4.89 7.28 -6.47
CA LEU A 80 3.60 7.95 -6.38
C LEU A 80 3.67 9.22 -5.52
N ASP A 81 4.33 9.18 -4.36
CA ASP A 81 4.54 10.35 -3.49
C ASP A 81 5.34 11.45 -4.20
N LEU A 82 6.36 11.09 -4.98
CA LEU A 82 7.10 12.03 -5.83
C LEU A 82 6.20 12.66 -6.90
N ALA A 83 5.33 11.86 -7.55
CA ALA A 83 4.38 12.36 -8.53
C ALA A 83 3.35 13.33 -7.92
N VAL A 84 2.78 12.97 -6.76
CA VAL A 84 1.86 13.83 -5.98
C VAL A 84 2.55 15.15 -5.59
N LYS A 85 3.79 15.10 -5.09
CA LYS A 85 4.57 16.30 -4.75
C LYS A 85 4.92 17.17 -5.97
N SER A 86 5.09 16.55 -7.13
CA SER A 86 5.28 17.29 -8.39
C SER A 86 3.99 17.93 -8.92
N ARG A 87 2.84 17.60 -8.31
CA ARG A 87 1.49 18.05 -8.71
C ARG A 87 1.18 17.75 -10.18
N SER A 88 1.75 16.67 -10.71
CA SER A 88 1.55 16.26 -12.09
C SER A 88 0.44 15.21 -12.15
N ILE A 89 -0.76 15.61 -12.56
CA ILE A 89 -1.92 14.71 -12.68
C ILE A 89 -1.58 13.46 -13.50
N SER A 90 -0.95 13.64 -14.67
CA SER A 90 -0.60 12.52 -15.55
C SER A 90 0.40 11.54 -14.93
N MET A 91 1.41 12.04 -14.22
CA MET A 91 2.37 11.19 -13.52
C MET A 91 1.73 10.50 -12.32
N THR A 92 0.91 11.22 -11.55
CA THR A 92 0.20 10.66 -10.40
C THR A 92 -0.73 9.53 -10.83
N GLN A 93 -1.52 9.71 -11.88
CA GLN A 93 -2.39 8.66 -12.43
C GLN A 93 -1.61 7.44 -12.93
N LEU A 94 -0.46 7.67 -13.58
CA LEU A 94 0.40 6.57 -14.04
C LEU A 94 0.96 5.77 -12.86
N GLN A 95 1.56 6.45 -11.88
CA GLN A 95 2.15 5.78 -10.72
C GLN A 95 1.10 5.16 -9.81
N TYR A 96 -0.10 5.77 -9.74
CA TYR A 96 -1.22 5.21 -9.00
C TYR A 96 -1.63 3.85 -9.56
N LYS A 97 -1.77 3.72 -10.89
CA LYS A 97 -2.09 2.44 -11.53
C LYS A 97 -1.03 1.37 -11.23
N HIS A 98 0.25 1.73 -11.31
CA HIS A 98 1.32 0.81 -10.93
C HIS A 98 1.24 0.39 -9.45
N ALA A 99 0.94 1.33 -8.55
CA ALA A 99 0.76 1.04 -7.14
C ALA A 99 -0.44 0.12 -6.89
N VAL A 100 -1.57 0.35 -7.57
CA VAL A 100 -2.78 -0.49 -7.49
C VAL A 100 -2.49 -1.93 -7.89
N ASP A 101 -1.75 -2.16 -8.98
CA ASP A 101 -1.38 -3.52 -9.41
C ASP A 101 -0.61 -4.27 -8.30
N ILE A 102 0.33 -3.59 -7.63
CA ILE A 102 1.11 -4.19 -6.54
C ILE A 102 0.26 -4.35 -5.26
N LEU A 103 -0.63 -3.40 -4.97
CA LEU A 103 -1.58 -3.48 -3.85
C LEU A 103 -2.52 -4.68 -3.99
N GLN A 104 -2.96 -5.00 -5.22
CA GLN A 104 -3.73 -6.20 -5.51
C GLN A 104 -2.91 -7.48 -5.26
N GLU A 105 -1.63 -7.51 -5.66
CA GLU A 105 -0.73 -8.62 -5.32
C GLU A 105 -0.57 -8.80 -3.80
N VAL A 106 -0.46 -7.71 -3.04
CA VAL A 106 -0.40 -7.74 -1.56
C VAL A 106 -1.69 -8.32 -0.97
N MET A 107 -2.86 -7.89 -1.44
CA MET A 107 -4.13 -8.48 -1.03
C MET A 107 -4.17 -9.99 -1.31
N ALA A 108 -3.76 -10.40 -2.52
CA ALA A 108 -3.74 -11.79 -2.92
C ALA A 108 -2.76 -12.64 -2.08
N ALA A 109 -1.58 -12.11 -1.76
CA ALA A 109 -0.60 -12.78 -0.91
C ALA A 109 -1.10 -13.01 0.53
N LEU A 110 -1.99 -12.14 1.02
CA LEU A 110 -2.50 -12.19 2.39
C LEU A 110 -3.87 -12.88 2.51
N MET A 111 -4.57 -13.16 1.39
CA MET A 111 -5.82 -13.93 1.37
C MET A 111 -5.67 -15.39 1.90
N PRO A 112 -4.62 -16.16 1.55
CA PRO A 112 -4.43 -17.54 2.02
C PRO A 112 -4.20 -17.65 3.53
N LEU A 113 -3.74 -16.57 4.18
CA LEU A 113 -3.34 -16.58 5.60
C LEU A 113 -4.53 -16.61 6.58
N HIS A 114 -5.76 -16.59 6.09
CA HIS A 114 -6.99 -16.69 6.89
C HIS A 114 -7.52 -18.14 7.07
N GLN A 115 -6.95 -19.15 6.41
CA GLN A 115 -7.57 -20.48 6.31
C GLN A 115 -6.96 -21.60 7.16
N VAL A 116 -6.03 -21.34 8.08
CA VAL A 116 -5.54 -22.39 8.99
C VAL A 116 -6.13 -22.20 10.37
N GLU A 117 -7.37 -22.68 10.55
CA GLU A 117 -7.93 -23.08 11.83
C GLU A 117 -7.80 -24.61 11.94
N TYR A 118 -6.97 -25.08 12.89
CA TYR A 118 -7.02 -26.43 13.45
C TYR A 118 -7.24 -26.29 14.96
#